data_AF-A0A2D7TBE9-F1
#
_entry.id   AF-A0A2D7TBE9-F1
#
_cell.length_a   1.000
_cell.length_b   1.000
_cell.length_c   1.000
_cell.angle_alpha   90.00
_cell.angle_beta   90.00
_cell.angle_gamma   90.00
#
_symmetry.space_group_name_H-M   'P 1'
#
loop_
_entity.id
_entity.type
_entity.pdbx_description
1 polymer ?
#
loop_
_entity_poly.entity_id
_entity_poly.type
_entity_poly.pdbx_seq_one_letter_code
_entity_poly.pdbx_strand_id
1 'polypeptide(L)'
;MKDYDPLTTEEVNEASKDFFPLFDIVHRNMPENCTVEDTLKVMESVCKLAHKKRVAEEIAHAPFGFNKKADDGNESETTATE
;
A
#
# COMPACT_ATOMS: atom_id res chain seq x y z
N MET A 1 8.78 -5.81 -23.42
CA MET A 1 7.33 -5.71 -23.63
C MET A 1 6.75 -7.06 -23.26
N LYS A 2 6.32 -7.22 -22.01
CA LYS A 2 5.46 -8.36 -21.59
C LYS A 2 4.00 -7.91 -21.53
N ASP A 3 3.75 -6.63 -21.77
CA ASP A 3 2.48 -5.94 -21.52
C ASP A 3 1.39 -6.24 -22.58
N TYR A 4 1.76 -6.92 -23.67
CA TYR A 4 0.86 -7.28 -24.78
C TYR A 4 0.68 -8.80 -24.95
N ASP A 5 1.44 -9.61 -24.23
CA ASP A 5 1.27 -11.05 -24.28
C ASP A 5 0.00 -11.44 -23.51
N PRO A 6 -0.84 -12.35 -24.05
CA PRO A 6 -2.02 -12.81 -23.35
C PRO A 6 -1.62 -13.52 -22.06
N LEU A 7 -2.37 -13.26 -20.99
CA LEU A 7 -2.18 -13.91 -19.69
C LEU A 7 -2.26 -15.44 -19.85
N THR A 8 -1.25 -16.13 -19.36
CA THR A 8 -1.25 -17.60 -19.32
C THR A 8 -2.10 -18.09 -18.16
N THR A 9 -2.62 -19.31 -18.29
CA THR A 9 -3.40 -19.96 -17.22
C THR A 9 -2.59 -20.14 -15.93
N GLU A 10 -1.28 -20.31 -16.08
CA GLU A 10 -0.32 -20.44 -14.97
C GLU A 10 -0.20 -19.13 -14.18
N GLU A 11 -0.03 -18.00 -14.86
CA GLU A 11 0.03 -16.67 -14.22
C GLU A 11 -1.27 -16.32 -13.49
N VAL A 12 -2.43 -16.63 -14.08
CA VAL A 12 -3.72 -16.39 -13.42
C VAL A 12 -3.89 -17.30 -12.19
N ASN A 13 -3.43 -18.54 -12.27
CA ASN A 13 -3.49 -19.48 -11.14
C ASN A 13 -2.58 -19.03 -9.99
N GLU A 14 -1.39 -18.52 -10.29
CA GLU A 14 -0.49 -17.94 -9.28
C GLU A 14 -1.11 -16.71 -8.62
N ALA A 15 -1.60 -15.75 -9.41
CA ALA A 15 -2.28 -14.57 -8.87
C ALA A 15 -3.52 -14.93 -8.01
N SER A 16 -4.24 -15.98 -8.39
CA SER A 16 -5.39 -16.49 -7.63
C SER A 16 -4.99 -17.01 -6.25
N LYS A 17 -3.84 -17.70 -6.13
CA LYS A 17 -3.34 -18.21 -4.84
C LYS A 17 -3.03 -17.10 -3.85
N ASP A 18 -2.61 -15.94 -4.33
CA ASP A 18 -2.34 -14.78 -3.47
C ASP A 18 -3.62 -14.00 -3.14
N PHE A 19 -4.53 -13.87 -4.12
CA PHE A 19 -5.75 -13.07 -3.97
C PHE A 19 -6.82 -13.72 -3.08
N PHE A 20 -7.14 -14.99 -3.32
CA PHE A 20 -8.27 -15.65 -2.66
C PHE A 20 -8.13 -15.81 -1.13
N PRO A 21 -6.94 -16.05 -0.55
CA PRO A 21 -6.78 -16.05 0.91
C PRO A 21 -7.13 -14.70 1.54
N LEU A 22 -6.76 -13.59 0.90
CA LEU A 22 -7.10 -12.24 1.37
C LEU A 22 -8.60 -11.97 1.23
N PHE A 23 -9.17 -12.35 0.09
CA PHE A 23 -10.61 -12.25 -0.15
C PHE A 23 -11.42 -13.05 0.88
N ASP A 24 -11.01 -14.27 1.20
CA ASP A 24 -11.66 -15.15 2.17
C ASP A 24 -11.65 -14.58 3.60
N ILE A 25 -10.57 -13.91 4.01
CA ILE A 25 -10.52 -13.22 5.32
C ILE A 25 -11.61 -12.14 5.39
N VAL A 26 -11.78 -11.36 4.32
CA VAL A 26 -12.80 -10.30 4.29
C VAL A 26 -14.20 -10.91 4.21
N HIS A 27 -14.41 -11.86 3.30
CA HIS A 27 -15.68 -12.52 3.05
C HIS A 27 -16.24 -13.22 4.31
N ARG A 28 -15.40 -13.91 5.09
CA ARG A 28 -15.82 -14.57 6.34
C ARG A 28 -16.34 -13.60 7.42
N ASN A 29 -15.95 -12.33 7.34
CA ASN A 29 -16.41 -11.29 8.26
C ASN A 29 -17.63 -10.51 7.73
N MET A 30 -18.07 -10.79 6.50
CA MET A 30 -19.22 -10.14 5.89
C MET A 30 -20.53 -10.85 6.29
N PRO A 31 -21.67 -10.13 6.32
CA PRO A 31 -22.98 -10.72 6.60
C PRO A 31 -23.43 -11.66 5.47
N GLU A 32 -24.22 -12.69 5.79
CA GLU A 32 -24.60 -13.79 4.88
C GLU A 32 -25.31 -13.39 3.57
N ASN A 33 -25.83 -12.16 3.47
CA ASN A 33 -26.52 -11.64 2.27
C ASN A 33 -25.67 -10.66 1.44
N CYS A 34 -24.35 -10.59 1.67
CA CYS A 34 -23.48 -9.72 0.90
C CYS A 34 -23.17 -10.28 -0.48
N THR A 35 -23.08 -9.41 -1.48
CA THR A 35 -22.61 -9.83 -2.81
C THR A 35 -21.08 -9.89 -2.86
N VAL A 36 -20.54 -10.55 -3.90
CA VAL A 36 -19.10 -10.54 -4.19
C VAL A 36 -18.61 -9.10 -4.42
N GLU A 37 -19.41 -8.27 -5.11
CA GLU A 37 -19.07 -6.87 -5.36
C GLU A 37 -18.97 -6.07 -4.05
N ASP A 38 -19.88 -6.30 -3.10
CA ASP A 38 -19.80 -5.66 -1.78
C ASP A 38 -18.56 -6.10 -1.02
N THR A 39 -18.22 -7.38 -1.10
CA THR A 39 -17.00 -7.92 -0.48
C THR A 39 -15.75 -7.29 -1.09
N LEU A 40 -15.70 -7.09 -2.41
CA LEU A 40 -14.59 -6.41 -3.09
C LEU A 40 -14.47 -4.94 -2.64
N LYS A 41 -15.58 -4.22 -2.52
CA LYS A 41 -15.60 -2.83 -2.01
C LYS A 41 -15.09 -2.73 -0.58
N VAL A 42 -15.50 -3.66 0.28
CA VAL A 42 -15.01 -3.72 1.67
C VAL A 42 -13.53 -4.10 1.69
N MET A 43 -13.10 -5.05 0.85
CA MET A 43 -11.70 -5.45 0.72
C MET A 43 -10.82 -4.26 0.35
N GLU A 44 -11.22 -3.39 -0.58
CA GLU A 44 -10.45 -2.16 -0.89
C GLU A 44 -10.27 -1.26 0.34
N SER A 45 -11.32 -1.11 1.15
CA SER A 45 -11.29 -0.27 2.34
C SER A 45 -10.37 -0.88 3.42
N VAL A 46 -10.43 -2.20 3.59
CA VAL A 46 -9.58 -2.96 4.51
C VAL A 46 -8.11 -2.88 4.08
N CYS A 47 -7.81 -3.07 2.79
CA CYS A 47 -6.46 -2.96 2.26
C CYS A 47 -5.87 -1.55 2.46
N LYS A 48 -6.64 -0.49 2.17
CA LYS A 48 -6.24 0.89 2.44
C LYS A 48 -5.92 1.12 3.92
N LEU A 49 -6.73 0.57 4.83
CA LEU A 49 -6.49 0.66 6.27
C LEU A 49 -5.23 -0.11 6.70
N ALA A 50 -5.02 -1.31 6.15
CA ALA A 50 -3.84 -2.13 6.43
C ALA A 50 -2.55 -1.42 6.01
N HIS A 51 -2.51 -0.81 4.82
CA HIS A 51 -1.36 -0.02 4.38
C HIS A 51 -1.10 1.18 5.30
N LYS A 52 -2.15 1.90 5.71
CA LYS A 52 -2.01 3.02 6.66
C LYS A 52 -1.45 2.57 8.00
N LYS A 53 -1.92 1.43 8.54
CA LYS A 53 -1.40 0.85 9.78
C LYS A 53 0.07 0.47 9.64
N ARG A 54 0.46 -0.14 8.52
CA ARG A 54 1.86 -0.48 8.25
C ARG A 54 2.75 0.77 8.24
N VAL A 55 2.36 1.82 7.53
CA VAL A 55 3.11 3.09 7.51
C VAL A 55 3.16 3.73 8.90
N ALA A 56 2.05 3.70 9.65
CA ALA A 56 2.00 4.24 11.00
C ALA A 56 2.93 3.49 11.97
N GLU A 57 2.97 2.15 11.90
CA GLU A 57 3.92 1.33 12.66
C GLU A 57 5.37 1.64 12.24
N GLU A 58 5.65 1.72 10.93
CA GLU A 58 6.98 2.08 10.43
C GLU A 58 7.43 3.47 10.93
N ILE A 59 6.52 4.45 11.02
CA ILE A 59 6.79 5.77 11.60
C ILE A 59 6.96 5.69 13.13
N ALA A 60 6.14 4.89 13.83
CA ALA A 60 6.21 4.74 15.28
C ALA A 60 7.51 4.05 15.73
N HIS A 61 8.01 3.10 14.93
CA HIS A 61 9.29 2.42 15.15
C HIS A 61 10.47 3.12 14.47
N ALA A 62 10.23 4.21 13.72
CA ALA A 62 11.30 5.02 13.17
C ALA A 62 11.99 5.78 14.31
N PRO A 63 13.33 5.84 14.34
CA PRO A 63 14.06 6.59 15.35
C PRO A 63 13.63 8.07 15.32
N PHE A 64 13.07 8.54 16.43
CA PHE A 64 12.61 9.92 16.56
C PHE A 64 13.83 10.87 16.61
N GLY A 65 14.04 11.62 15.53
CA GLY A 65 15.11 12.61 15.38
C GLY A 65 16.42 12.04 14.82
N PHE A 66 16.99 12.73 13.83
CA PHE A 66 18.34 12.58 13.24
C PHE A 66 18.52 11.44 12.20
N ASN A 67 18.82 11.70 10.93
CA ASN A 67 19.76 12.69 10.39
C ASN A 67 19.26 13.44 9.14
N LYS A 68 19.20 14.78 9.21
CA LYS A 68 19.59 15.66 8.11
C LYS A 68 21.11 15.52 7.99
N LYS A 69 21.61 14.71 7.04
CA LYS A 69 23.01 14.84 6.61
C LYS A 69 23.06 15.98 5.61
N ALA A 70 23.73 17.04 6.04
CA ALA A 70 24.33 18.15 5.31
C ALA A 70 23.83 18.37 3.88
N ASP A 71 23.00 19.41 3.75
CA ASP A 71 23.14 20.32 2.62
C ASP A 71 24.55 20.91 2.72
N ASP A 72 25.46 20.48 1.87
CA ASP A 72 26.76 21.11 1.67
C ASP A 72 26.89 21.40 0.17
N GLY A 73 26.57 22.65 -0.17
CA GLY A 73 27.13 23.34 -1.34
C GLY A 73 26.23 23.50 -2.56
N ASN A 74 25.29 24.46 -2.51
CA ASN A 74 25.38 25.56 -3.49
C ASN A 74 24.79 26.85 -2.92
N GLU A 75 25.62 27.88 -2.97
CA GLU A 75 25.45 29.21 -2.43
C GLU A 75 24.29 29.95 -3.11
N SER A 76 23.44 30.62 -2.33
CA SER A 76 22.83 31.87 -2.77
C SER A 76 22.57 32.75 -1.56
N GLU A 77 23.53 33.63 -1.36
CA GLU A 77 23.44 34.86 -0.60
C GLU A 77 22.22 35.66 -1.06
N THR A 78 21.30 35.96 -0.14
CA THR A 78 20.48 37.17 -0.24
C THR A 78 20.23 37.68 1.17
N THR A 79 21.05 38.64 1.56
CA THR A 79 20.83 39.53 2.69
C THR A 79 19.55 40.33 2.49
N ALA A 80 18.66 40.32 3.48
CA ALA A 80 17.71 41.39 3.70
C ALA A 80 17.56 41.59 5.22
N THR A 81 18.36 42.53 5.74
CA THR A 81 18.12 43.21 7.01
C THR A 81 16.93 44.18 6.83
N GLU A 82 16.18 44.39 7.91
CA GLU A 82 15.08 45.37 8.12
C GLU A 82 14.83 46.46 7.07
#